data_AF-A0A8K0LWE8-F1
#
_entry.id   AF-A0A8K0LWE8-F1
#
_cell.length_a   1.000
_cell.length_b   1.000
_cell.length_c   1.000
_cell.angle_alpha   90.00
_cell.angle_beta   90.00
_cell.angle_gamma   90.00
#
_symmetry.space_group_name_H-M   'P 1'
#
loop_
_entity.id
_entity.type
_entity.pdbx_description
1 polymer ?
#
loop_
_entity_poly.entity_id
_entity_poly.type
_entity_poly.pdbx_seq_one_letter_code
_entity_poly.pdbx_strand_id
1 'polypeptide(L)'
;MASTRYQPIQANCAIIWGQGDYDIEIETDDWVVYQGFVRKDFGTEFGPVLTGTLPCNSSDHAYRVLDRMLSVWAGQRQNSSE
;
A
#
# COMPACT_ATOMS: atom_id res chain seq x y z
N MET A 1 -5.94 7.44 -13.54
CA MET A 1 -5.51 6.05 -13.85
C MET A 1 -4.41 5.70 -12.87
N ALA A 2 -4.61 4.68 -12.02
CA ALA A 2 -3.54 4.19 -11.17
C ALA A 2 -2.36 3.79 -12.05
N SER A 3 -1.15 4.24 -11.72
CA SER A 3 0.03 3.87 -12.51
C SER A 3 0.16 2.34 -12.50
N THR A 4 0.57 1.74 -13.62
CA THR A 4 0.70 0.28 -13.78
C THR A 4 1.58 -0.34 -12.68
N ARG A 5 2.47 0.47 -12.10
CA ARG A 5 3.32 0.13 -10.96
C ARG A 5 2.53 -0.26 -9.71
N TYR A 6 1.41 0.38 -9.38
CA TYR A 6 0.68 0.12 -8.13
C TYR A 6 -0.39 -0.97 -8.25
N GLN A 7 -0.58 -1.58 -9.43
CA GLN A 7 -1.59 -2.63 -9.63
C GLN A 7 -1.41 -3.86 -8.72
N PRO A 8 -0.19 -4.39 -8.48
CA PRO A 8 -0.02 -5.50 -7.56
C PRO A 8 -0.42 -5.14 -6.13
N ILE A 9 -0.08 -3.92 -5.70
CA ILE A 9 -0.46 -3.39 -4.39
C ILE A 9 -1.98 -3.28 -4.26
N GLN A 10 -2.67 -2.71 -5.27
CA GLN A 10 -4.13 -2.63 -5.30
C GLN A 10 -4.79 -4.00 -5.16
N ALA A 11 -4.31 -4.99 -5.92
CA ALA A 11 -4.83 -6.35 -5.88
C ALA A 11 -4.65 -6.98 -4.48
N ASN A 12 -3.49 -6.81 -3.86
CA ASN A 12 -3.24 -7.28 -2.50
C ASN A 12 -4.13 -6.56 -1.48
N CYS A 13 -4.33 -5.24 -1.61
CA CYS A 13 -5.25 -4.49 -0.75
C CYS A 13 -6.68 -5.03 -0.85
N ALA A 14 -7.14 -5.37 -2.05
CA ALA A 14 -8.47 -5.94 -2.25
C ALA A 14 -8.63 -7.32 -1.58
N ILE A 15 -7.57 -8.14 -1.55
CA ILE A 15 -7.55 -9.40 -0.81
C ILE A 15 -7.64 -9.13 0.70
N ILE A 16 -6.82 -8.19 1.21
CA ILE A 16 -6.66 -7.92 2.64
C ILE A 16 -7.87 -7.21 3.24
N TRP A 17 -8.46 -6.23 2.55
CA TRP A 17 -9.50 -5.37 3.12
C TRP A 17 -10.81 -5.38 2.33
N GLY A 18 -10.90 -6.18 1.26
CA GLY A 18 -12.07 -6.31 0.41
C GLY A 18 -12.04 -5.40 -0.81
N GLN A 19 -12.98 -5.59 -1.73
CA GLN A 19 -13.07 -4.79 -2.95
C GLN A 19 -13.23 -3.29 -2.63
N GLY A 20 -12.50 -2.45 -3.35
CA GLY A 20 -12.52 -1.00 -3.20
C GLY A 20 -11.30 -0.34 -3.84
N ASP A 21 -11.34 0.98 -3.90
CA ASP A 21 -10.21 1.78 -4.34
C ASP A 21 -9.31 2.10 -3.15
N TYR A 22 -8.01 1.93 -3.35
CA TYR A 22 -6.99 2.24 -2.36
C TYR A 22 -6.09 3.34 -2.91
N ASP A 23 -5.75 4.31 -2.09
CA ASP A 23 -4.75 5.29 -2.43
C ASP A 23 -3.38 4.78 -1.95
N ILE A 24 -2.38 4.82 -2.83
CA ILE A 24 -1.01 4.42 -2.54
C ILE A 24 -0.11 5.64 -2.70
N GLU A 25 0.44 6.09 -1.59
CA GLU A 25 1.29 7.27 -1.54
C GLU A 25 2.70 6.88 -1.12
N ILE A 26 3.71 7.44 -1.79
CA ILE A 26 5.08 7.45 -1.28
C ILE A 26 5.38 8.88 -0.88
N GLU A 27 5.18 9.18 0.40
CA GLU A 27 5.47 10.49 0.95
C GLU A 27 6.97 10.64 1.18
N THR A 28 7.44 11.88 1.14
CA THR A 28 8.82 12.22 1.50
C THR A 28 8.84 13.40 2.44
N ASP A 29 9.65 13.28 3.49
CA ASP A 29 9.94 14.37 4.42
C ASP A 29 11.29 14.99 4.04
N ASP A 30 11.25 16.25 3.63
CA ASP A 30 12.40 17.05 3.15
C ASP A 30 13.32 16.36 2.13
N TRP A 31 12.80 15.38 1.35
CA TRP A 31 13.57 14.55 0.40
C TRP A 31 14.66 13.68 1.02
N VAL A 32 14.74 13.63 2.35
CA VAL A 32 15.74 12.84 3.08
C VAL A 32 15.19 11.44 3.35
N VAL A 33 13.89 11.34 3.59
CA VAL A 33 13.25 10.10 4.01
C VAL A 33 11.99 9.87 3.19
N TYR A 34 11.74 8.61 2.84
CA TYR A 34 10.61 8.13 2.05
C TYR A 34 9.82 7.10 2.84
N GLN A 35 8.51 7.22 2.83
CA GLN A 35 7.61 6.30 3.51
C GLN A 35 6.42 5.98 2.61
N GLY A 36 6.09 4.70 2.49
CA GLY A 36 4.93 4.25 1.72
C GLY A 36 3.70 4.13 2.60
N PHE A 37 2.55 4.59 2.14
CA PHE A 37 1.26 4.52 2.82
C PHE A 37 0.19 3.92 1.93
N VAL A 38 -0.78 3.25 2.56
CA VAL A 38 -2.04 2.87 1.93
C VAL A 38 -3.20 3.44 2.73
N ARG A 39 -4.09 4.14 2.02
CA ARG A 39 -5.37 4.65 2.55
C ARG A 39 -6.51 4.06 1.73
N LYS A 40 -7.71 3.98 2.29
CA LYS A 40 -8.89 3.69 1.49
C LYS A 40 -9.32 4.97 0.77
N ASP A 41 -9.58 4.89 -0.52
CA ASP A 41 -10.07 6.02 -1.30
C ASP A 41 -11.60 5.97 -1.37
N PHE A 42 -12.27 7.01 -0.88
CA PHE A 42 -13.72 7.17 -0.97
C PHE A 42 -14.13 8.14 -2.10
N GLY A 43 -13.19 8.50 -2.97
CA GLY A 43 -13.37 9.35 -4.15
C GLY A 43 -13.37 10.85 -3.86
N THR A 44 -14.06 11.28 -2.80
CA THR A 44 -14.09 12.71 -2.36
C THR A 44 -13.24 12.99 -1.13
N GLU A 45 -12.88 11.94 -0.39
CA GLU A 45 -12.03 12.00 0.79
C GLU A 45 -11.22 10.70 0.92
N PHE A 46 -10.06 10.80 1.56
CA PHE A 46 -9.28 9.63 1.93
C PHE A 46 -9.67 9.15 3.33
N GLY A 47 -9.82 7.84 3.47
CA GLY A 47 -10.02 7.19 4.75
C GLY A 47 -8.75 7.17 5.62
N PRO A 48 -8.83 6.52 6.80
CA PRO A 48 -7.67 6.36 7.66
C PRO A 48 -6.55 5.58 6.97
N VAL A 49 -5.31 5.83 7.40
CA VAL A 49 -4.15 5.02 7.01
C VAL A 49 -4.37 3.58 7.46
N LEU A 50 -4.39 2.66 6.50
CA LEU A 50 -4.53 1.23 6.75
C LEU A 50 -3.19 0.60 7.13
N THR A 51 -2.12 1.05 6.48
CA THR A 51 -0.75 0.64 6.79
C THR A 51 0.26 1.65 6.25
N GLY A 52 1.48 1.58 6.76
CA GLY A 52 2.62 2.30 6.22
C GLY A 52 3.93 1.52 6.43
N THR A 53 4.91 1.77 5.57
CA THR A 53 6.26 1.23 5.75
C THR A 53 6.98 1.98 6.86
N LEU A 54 8.13 1.47 7.30
CA LEU A 54 9.08 2.31 8.01
C LEU A 54 9.70 3.34 7.04
N PRO A 55 10.18 4.49 7.57
CA PRO A 55 10.89 5.47 6.77
C PRO A 55 12.21 4.88 6.23
N CYS A 56 12.54 5.17 4.97
CA CYS A 56 13.75 4.69 4.32
C CYS A 56 14.36 5.74 3.37
N ASN A 57 15.53 5.45 2.81
CA ASN A 57 16.32 6.43 2.05
C ASN A 57 16.00 6.51 0.54
N SER A 58 14.97 5.80 0.04
CA SER A 58 14.55 5.94 -1.36
C SER A 58 13.10 5.54 -1.58
N SER A 59 12.45 6.20 -2.54
CA SER A 59 11.07 5.92 -2.95
C SER A 59 10.89 4.48 -3.47
N ASP A 60 11.86 3.97 -4.23
CA ASP A 60 11.84 2.60 -4.73
C ASP A 60 11.95 1.56 -3.61
N HIS A 61 12.72 1.87 -2.57
CA HIS A 61 12.80 1.00 -1.40
C HIS A 61 11.47 1.02 -0.63
N ALA A 62 10.89 2.20 -0.38
CA ALA A 62 9.57 2.32 0.25
C ALA A 62 8.50 1.52 -0.50
N TYR A 63 8.45 1.65 -1.83
CA TYR A 63 7.54 0.87 -2.67
C TYR A 63 7.74 -0.63 -2.52
N ARG A 64 8.98 -1.14 -2.64
CA ARG A 64 9.27 -2.58 -2.57
C ARG A 64 8.95 -3.17 -1.20
N VAL A 65 9.20 -2.42 -0.13
CA VAL A 65 8.83 -2.84 1.23
C VAL A 65 7.32 -2.93 1.35
N LEU A 66 6.59 -1.91 0.87
CA LEU A 66 5.13 -1.90 0.91
C LEU A 66 4.52 -3.08 0.13
N ASP A 67 4.98 -3.29 -1.11
CA ASP A 67 4.54 -4.39 -1.96
C ASP A 67 4.79 -5.77 -1.32
N ARG A 68 5.99 -5.96 -0.74
CA ARG A 68 6.33 -7.20 -0.03
C ARG A 68 5.47 -7.43 1.21
N MET A 69 5.26 -6.40 2.04
CA MET A 69 4.43 -6.49 3.24
C MET A 69 3.01 -6.93 2.89
N LEU A 70 2.40 -6.26 1.90
CA LEU A 70 1.05 -6.56 1.47
C LEU A 70 0.93 -7.93 0.80
N SER A 71 1.93 -8.34 0.01
CA SER A 71 1.94 -9.68 -0.58
C SER A 71 1.95 -10.78 0.49
N VAL A 72 2.73 -10.61 1.56
CA VAL A 72 2.77 -11.56 2.68
C VAL A 72 1.42 -11.61 3.42
N TRP A 73 0.83 -10.45 3.72
CA TRP A 73 -0.46 -10.38 4.42
C TRP A 73 -1.61 -10.94 3.59
N ALA A 74 -1.63 -10.65 2.29
CA ALA A 74 -2.61 -11.20 1.36
C ALA A 74 -2.55 -12.74 1.34
N GLY A 75 -1.34 -13.31 1.25
CA GLY A 75 -1.16 -14.76 1.32
C GLY A 75 -1.60 -15.37 2.65
N GLN A 76 -1.30 -14.70 3.78
CA GLN A 76 -1.77 -15.14 5.10
C GLN A 76 -3.30 -15.16 5.20
N ARG A 77 -3.98 -14.15 4.66
CA ARG A 77 -5.44 -14.05 4.70
C ARG A 77 -6.12 -15.10 3.83
N GLN A 78 -5.54 -15.42 2.68
CA GLN A 78 -6.01 -16.50 1.82
C GLN A 78 -5.90 -17.86 2.53
N ASN A 79 -4.74 -18.16 3.11
CA ASN A 79 -4.51 -19.42 3.83
C ASN A 79 -5.30 -19.55 5.15
N SER A 80 -5.80 -18.44 5.71
CA SER A 80 -6.62 -18.45 6.93
C SER A 80 -8.11 -18.62 6.67
N SER A 81 -8.52 -18.66 5.40
CA SER A 81 -9.91 -18.80 4.97
C SER A 81 -10.26 -20.23 4.52
N GLU A 82 -9.30 -21.17 4.63
CA GLU A 82 -9.43 -22.60 4.33
C GLU A 82 -9.68 -23.44 5.60
#